data_AF-A0A6P0RB37-F1
#
_entry.id   AF-A0A6P0RB37-F1
#
_cell.length_a   1.000
_cell.length_b   1.000
_cell.length_c   1.000
_cell.angle_alpha   90.00
_cell.angle_beta   90.00
_cell.angle_gamma   90.00
#
_symmetry.space_group_name_H-M   'P 1'
#
loop_
_entity.id
_entity.type
_entity.pdbx_description
1 polymer ?
#
loop_
_entity_poly.entity_id
_entity_poly.type
_entity_poly.pdbx_seq_one_letter_code
_entity_poly.pdbx_strand_id
1 'polypeptide(L)'
;MSIVELLILWFVTAVSLFIISKLPTGVEIDDFNIALISSAVFGLLNALVRPFLVALALPIKIVLSGFLFTLVMNMAIFGLAAWFVSGFRLRWGFWSALIGALALGFINSFLYELLNRVVVS
;
A
#
# COMPACT_ATOMS: atom_id res chain seq x y z
N MET A 1 3.49 17.12 -8.30
CA MET A 1 4.42 16.29 -7.53
C MET A 1 5.78 16.40 -8.17
N SER A 2 6.78 16.83 -7.41
CA SER A 2 8.17 16.81 -7.88
C SER A 2 8.70 15.37 -7.96
N ILE A 3 9.74 15.13 -8.76
CA ILE A 3 10.44 13.83 -8.80
C ILE A 3 10.98 13.43 -7.41
N VAL A 4 11.37 14.42 -6.62
CA VAL A 4 11.86 14.22 -5.24
C VAL A 4 10.75 13.66 -4.35
N GLU A 5 9.54 14.21 -4.41
CA GLU A 5 8.39 13.68 -3.66
C GLU A 5 8.10 12.21 -4.02
N LEU A 6 8.16 11.86 -5.31
CA LEU A 6 7.90 10.49 -5.76
C LEU A 6 8.93 9.50 -5.17
N LEU A 7 10.22 9.88 -5.16
CA LEU A 7 11.28 9.07 -4.56
C LEU A 7 11.08 8.89 -3.05
N ILE A 8 10.68 9.95 -2.35
CA ILE A 8 10.40 9.89 -0.91
C ILE A 8 9.19 8.97 -0.65
N LEU A 9 8.08 9.14 -1.38
CA LEU A 9 6.89 8.29 -1.27
C LEU A 9 7.22 6.81 -1.49
N TRP A 10 8.00 6.53 -2.52
CA TRP A 10 8.43 5.17 -2.84
C TRP A 10 9.26 4.56 -1.72
N PHE A 11 10.22 5.32 -1.18
CA PHE A 11 11.09 4.87 -0.09
C PHE A 11 10.31 4.69 1.22
N VAL A 12 9.45 5.65 1.58
CA VAL A 12 8.56 5.55 2.75
C VAL A 12 7.68 4.31 2.64
N THR A 13 7.08 4.07 1.47
CA THR A 13 6.24 2.88 1.25
C THR A 13 7.05 1.58 1.33
N ALA A 14 8.30 1.57 0.85
CA ALA A 14 9.21 0.42 0.98
C ALA A 14 9.50 0.11 2.45
N VAL A 15 9.83 1.13 3.23
CA VAL A 15 10.07 1.01 4.68
C VAL A 15 8.81 0.54 5.40
N SER A 16 7.63 1.07 5.05
CA SER A 16 6.35 0.62 5.59
C SER A 16 6.11 -0.86 5.33
N LEU A 17 6.30 -1.33 4.08
CA LEU A 17 6.16 -2.74 3.73
C LEU A 17 7.15 -3.62 4.49
N PHE A 18 8.39 -3.17 4.62
CA PHE A 18 9.41 -3.88 5.38
C PHE A 18 9.01 -4.01 6.87
N ILE A 19 8.52 -2.94 7.48
CA ILE A 19 7.99 -2.98 8.85
C ILE A 19 6.83 -3.97 8.94
N ILE A 20 5.85 -3.90 8.03
CA ILE A 20 4.68 -4.80 8.01
C ILE A 20 5.10 -6.27 7.92
N SER A 21 6.15 -6.58 7.16
CA SER A 21 6.69 -7.93 7.03
C SER A 21 7.26 -8.49 8.34
N LYS A 22 7.62 -7.63 9.29
CA LYS A 22 8.09 -8.02 10.63
C LYS A 22 6.95 -8.14 11.64
N LEU A 23 5.76 -7.62 11.35
CA LEU A 23 4.59 -7.81 12.19
C LEU A 23 3.88 -9.14 11.87
N PRO A 24 3.15 -9.74 12.83
CA PRO A 24 2.35 -10.95 12.61
C PRO A 24 1.06 -10.66 11.80
N THR A 25 1.19 -9.92 10.69
CA THR A 25 0.10 -9.59 9.76
C THR A 25 -0.13 -10.68 8.70
N GLY A 26 0.77 -11.66 8.63
CA GLY A 26 0.78 -12.70 7.61
C GLY A 26 1.32 -12.23 6.25
N VAL A 27 1.85 -11.00 6.19
CA VAL A 27 2.67 -10.50 5.09
C VAL A 27 4.11 -10.94 5.32
N GLU A 28 4.68 -11.68 4.38
CA GLU A 28 6.08 -12.09 4.39
C GLU A 28 6.79 -11.46 3.21
N ILE A 29 7.94 -10.84 3.47
CA ILE A 29 8.82 -10.29 2.44
C ILE A 29 10.21 -10.85 2.70
N ASP A 30 10.82 -11.50 1.70
CA ASP A 30 12.09 -12.21 1.90
C ASP A 30 13.24 -11.24 2.22
N ASP A 31 13.36 -10.15 1.47
CA ASP A 31 14.47 -9.19 1.59
C ASP A 31 14.03 -7.73 1.46
N PHE A 32 14.85 -6.81 1.96
CA PHE A 32 14.65 -5.37 1.79
C PHE A 32 14.59 -4.94 0.31
N ASN A 33 15.37 -5.61 -0.56
CA ASN A 33 15.31 -5.39 -2.00
C ASN A 33 13.91 -5.71 -2.57
N ILE A 34 13.27 -6.75 -2.06
CA ILE A 34 11.91 -7.11 -2.47
C ILE A 34 10.92 -6.10 -1.92
N ALA A 35 11.14 -5.52 -0.74
CA ALA A 35 10.31 -4.43 -0.23
C ALA A 35 10.38 -3.17 -1.14
N LEU A 36 11.56 -2.80 -1.66
CA LEU A 36 11.71 -1.71 -2.64
C LEU A 36 10.97 -2.01 -3.95
N ILE A 37 11.13 -3.22 -4.48
CA ILE A 37 10.45 -3.62 -5.71
C ILE A 37 8.93 -3.66 -5.49
N SER A 38 8.50 -4.20 -4.35
CA SER A 38 7.08 -4.27 -3.95
C SER A 38 6.46 -2.90 -3.81
N SER A 39 7.15 -1.93 -3.22
CA SER A 39 6.61 -0.57 -3.11
C SER A 39 6.55 0.14 -4.46
N ALA A 40 7.50 -0.11 -5.37
CA ALA A 40 7.45 0.42 -6.74
C ALA A 40 6.25 -0.14 -7.50
N VAL A 41 6.07 -1.46 -7.46
CA VAL A 41 4.93 -2.15 -8.10
C VAL A 41 3.62 -1.72 -7.46
N PHE A 42 3.54 -1.63 -6.13
CA PHE A 42 2.37 -1.15 -5.42
C PHE A 42 2.02 0.29 -5.81
N GLY A 43 3.00 1.19 -5.87
CA GLY A 43 2.80 2.57 -6.32
C GLY A 43 2.31 2.67 -7.76
N LEU A 44 2.89 1.87 -8.66
CA LEU A 44 2.49 1.79 -10.07
C LEU A 44 1.07 1.23 -10.23
N LEU A 45 0.75 0.12 -9.55
CA LEU A 45 -0.59 -0.44 -9.51
C LEU A 45 -1.58 0.56 -8.91
N ASN A 46 -1.19 1.31 -7.89
CA ASN A 46 -2.05 2.35 -7.33
C ASN A 46 -2.30 3.50 -8.32
N ALA A 47 -1.32 3.86 -9.16
CA ALA A 47 -1.52 4.87 -10.20
C ALA A 47 -2.39 4.37 -11.36
N LEU A 48 -2.26 3.10 -11.74
CA LEU A 48 -2.94 2.51 -12.90
C LEU A 48 -4.31 1.92 -12.54
N VAL A 49 -4.41 1.11 -11.49
CA VAL A 49 -5.61 0.33 -11.13
C VAL A 49 -6.65 1.19 -10.41
N ARG A 50 -6.20 2.14 -9.57
CA ARG A 50 -7.10 3.01 -8.82
C ARG A 50 -8.09 3.79 -9.68
N PRO A 51 -7.72 4.47 -10.78
CA PRO A 51 -8.70 5.19 -11.61
C PRO A 51 -9.75 4.27 -12.23
N PHE A 52 -9.37 3.07 -12.68
CA PHE A 52 -10.31 2.09 -13.23
C PHE A 52 -11.32 1.61 -12.20
N LEU A 53 -10.85 1.21 -11.02
CA LEU A 53 -11.75 0.72 -9.98
C LEU A 53 -12.60 1.84 -9.37
N VAL A 54 -12.07 3.07 -9.27
CA VAL A 54 -12.86 4.24 -8.86
C VAL A 54 -13.96 4.53 -9.88
N ALA A 55 -13.66 4.50 -11.17
CA ALA A 55 -14.65 4.71 -12.22
C ALA A 55 -15.76 3.65 -12.17
N LEU A 56 -15.39 2.37 -12.00
CA LEU A 56 -16.35 1.27 -11.85
C LEU A 56 -17.20 1.40 -10.58
N ALA A 57 -16.63 1.97 -9.53
CA ALA A 57 -17.30 2.09 -8.25
C ALA A 57 -18.04 3.41 -8.01
N LEU A 58 -17.96 4.39 -8.91
CA LEU A 58 -18.76 5.63 -8.83
C LEU A 58 -20.26 5.38 -8.56
N PRO A 59 -20.95 4.42 -9.23
CA PRO A 59 -22.35 4.11 -8.90
C PRO A 59 -22.52 3.47 -7.51
N ILE A 60 -21.50 2.75 -7.01
CA ILE A 60 -21.53 1.98 -5.75
C ILE A 60 -21.12 2.85 -4.54
N LYS A 61 -20.27 3.86 -4.74
CA LYS A 61 -19.83 4.82 -3.70
C LYS A 61 -20.98 5.59 -3.06
N ILE A 62 -22.14 5.68 -3.72
CA ILE A 62 -23.34 6.32 -3.19
C ILE A 62 -24.02 5.41 -2.16
N VAL A 63 -23.81 4.09 -2.25
CA VAL A 63 -24.46 3.07 -1.43
C VAL A 63 -23.53 2.56 -0.31
N LEU A 64 -22.23 2.41 -0.58
CA LEU A 64 -21.22 2.09 0.43
C LEU A 64 -20.61 3.37 1.01
N SER A 65 -20.53 3.48 2.34
CA SER A 65 -19.75 4.53 2.99
C SER A 65 -18.32 4.55 2.40
N GLY A 66 -17.83 5.72 1.98
CA GLY A 66 -16.58 5.84 1.20
C GLY A 66 -15.34 5.22 1.84
N PHE A 67 -15.37 4.98 3.16
CA PHE A 67 -14.34 4.26 3.90
C PHE A 67 -14.21 2.79 3.48
N LEU A 68 -15.33 2.07 3.38
CA LEU A 68 -15.33 0.64 3.02
C LEU A 68 -14.85 0.44 1.58
N PHE A 69 -15.22 1.35 0.68
CA PHE A 69 -14.73 1.33 -0.70
C PHE A 69 -13.21 1.50 -0.77
N THR A 70 -12.67 2.49 -0.05
CA THR A 70 -11.22 2.77 -0.05
C THR A 70 -10.42 1.60 0.55
N LEU A 71 -10.98 0.91 1.54
CA LEU A 71 -10.38 -0.28 2.11
C LEU A 71 -10.27 -1.43 1.10
N VAL A 72 -11.37 -1.76 0.43
CA VAL A 72 -11.42 -2.83 -0.58
C VAL A 72 -10.46 -2.54 -1.73
N MET A 73 -10.40 -1.27 -2.15
CA MET A 73 -9.47 -0.76 -3.14
C MET A 73 -8.00 -0.99 -2.78
N ASN A 74 -7.60 -0.51 -1.60
CA ASN A 74 -6.22 -0.63 -1.14
C ASN A 74 -5.84 -2.10 -0.95
N MET A 75 -6.75 -2.91 -0.42
CA MET A 75 -6.59 -4.36 -0.29
C MET A 75 -6.42 -5.05 -1.64
N ALA A 76 -7.22 -4.70 -2.65
CA ALA A 76 -7.11 -5.27 -3.99
C ALA A 76 -5.77 -4.93 -4.63
N ILE A 77 -5.33 -3.67 -4.54
CA ILE A 77 -4.03 -3.22 -5.07
C ILE A 77 -2.88 -3.93 -4.32
N PHE A 78 -2.99 -4.07 -3.00
CA PHE A 78 -2.00 -4.74 -2.17
C PHE A 78 -1.88 -6.24 -2.50
N GLY A 79 -3.02 -6.91 -2.66
CA GLY A 79 -3.07 -8.31 -3.08
C GLY A 79 -2.51 -8.52 -4.48
N LEU A 80 -2.80 -7.61 -5.41
CA LEU A 80 -2.21 -7.62 -6.75
C LEU A 80 -0.70 -7.42 -6.70
N ALA A 81 -0.21 -6.47 -5.90
CA ALA A 81 1.23 -6.23 -5.74
C ALA A 81 1.95 -7.48 -5.21
N ALA A 82 1.38 -8.16 -4.21
CA ALA A 82 1.92 -9.42 -3.70
C ALA A 82 1.90 -10.55 -4.75
N TRP A 83 0.90 -10.57 -5.62
CA TRP A 83 0.83 -11.54 -6.71
C TRP A 83 1.86 -11.29 -7.81
N PHE A 84 2.17 -10.03 -8.11
CA PHE A 84 3.14 -9.64 -9.14
C PHE A 84 4.61 -9.78 -8.71
N VAL A 85 4.90 -9.67 -7.41
CA VAL A 85 6.29 -9.64 -6.91
C VAL A 85 6.67 -10.97 -6.28
N SER A 86 7.59 -11.69 -6.91
CA SER A 86 8.18 -12.91 -6.34
C SER A 86 8.94 -12.56 -5.05
N GLY A 87 8.50 -13.16 -3.94
CA GLY A 87 9.06 -12.94 -2.60
C GLY A 87 8.22 -12.00 -1.71
N PHE A 88 7.08 -11.50 -2.19
CA PHE A 88 6.04 -10.91 -1.36
C PHE A 88 4.90 -11.93 -1.21
N ARG A 89 4.85 -12.61 -0.06
CA ARG A 89 3.88 -13.68 0.21
C ARG A 89 2.81 -13.24 1.20
N LEU A 90 1.61 -13.76 0.98
CA LEU A 90 0.43 -13.56 1.84
C LEU A 90 0.04 -14.91 2.44
N ARG A 91 0.50 -15.20 3.65
CA ARG A 91 0.33 -16.52 4.29
C ARG A 91 -1.16 -16.87 4.49
N TRP A 92 -2.01 -15.89 4.78
CA TRP A 92 -3.45 -16.07 5.00
C TRP A 92 -4.30 -15.55 3.84
N GLY A 93 -3.67 -15.29 2.67
CA GLY A 93 -4.32 -14.77 1.47
C GLY A 93 -5.09 -13.46 1.73
N PHE A 94 -6.42 -13.54 1.69
CA PHE A 94 -7.33 -12.40 1.87
C PHE A 94 -7.11 -11.66 3.19
N TRP A 95 -6.95 -12.37 4.31
CA TRP A 95 -6.76 -11.76 5.62
C TRP A 95 -5.43 -11.01 5.71
N SER A 96 -4.36 -11.58 5.14
CA SER A 96 -3.06 -10.90 5.07
C SER A 96 -3.11 -9.67 4.18
N ALA A 97 -3.85 -9.70 3.07
CA ALA A 97 -4.04 -8.53 2.22
C ALA A 97 -4.83 -7.42 2.93
N LEU A 98 -5.89 -7.78 3.66
CA LEU A 98 -6.72 -6.85 4.41
C LEU A 98 -5.91 -6.16 5.53
N ILE A 99 -5.25 -6.95 6.37
CA ILE A 99 -4.43 -6.44 7.47
C ILE A 99 -3.24 -5.67 6.92
N GLY A 100 -2.60 -6.18 5.86
CA GLY A 100 -1.46 -5.53 5.21
C GLY A 100 -1.83 -4.16 4.63
N ALA A 101 -2.96 -4.05 3.92
CA ALA A 101 -3.43 -2.77 3.37
C ALA A 101 -3.80 -1.76 4.46
N LEU A 102 -4.42 -2.22 5.56
CA LEU A 102 -4.70 -1.37 6.73
C LEU A 102 -3.42 -0.89 7.41
N ALA A 103 -2.49 -1.81 7.69
CA ALA A 103 -1.22 -1.49 8.32
C ALA A 103 -0.39 -0.55 7.45
N LEU A 104 -0.36 -0.76 6.13
CA LEU A 104 0.31 0.11 5.18
C LEU A 104 -0.29 1.51 5.20
N GLY A 105 -1.61 1.64 5.18
CA GLY A 105 -2.28 2.94 5.29
C GLY A 105 -1.93 3.66 6.58
N PHE A 106 -1.92 2.94 7.70
CA PHE A 106 -1.60 3.50 9.01
C PHE A 106 -0.13 3.95 9.12
N ILE A 107 0.81 3.07 8.77
CA ILE A 107 2.25 3.34 8.85
C ILE A 107 2.64 4.46 7.89
N ASN A 108 2.11 4.45 6.65
CA ASN A 108 2.35 5.54 5.71
C ASN A 108 1.85 6.87 6.27
N SER A 109 0.63 6.91 6.81
CA SER A 109 0.07 8.15 7.39
C SER A 109 0.95 8.69 8.51
N PHE A 110 1.42 7.80 9.40
CA PHE A 110 2.32 8.15 10.50
C PHE A 110 3.69 8.66 10.00
N LEU A 111 4.29 7.97 9.01
CA LEU A 111 5.57 8.37 8.43
C LEU A 111 5.48 9.69 7.66
N TYR A 112 4.38 9.94 6.94
CA TYR A 112 4.15 11.21 6.26
C TYR A 112 3.96 12.36 7.25
N GLU A 113 3.27 12.12 8.37
CA GLU A 113 3.13 13.13 9.42
C GLU A 113 4.48 13.48 10.05
N LEU A 114 5.30 12.46 10.35
CA LEU A 114 6.68 12.65 10.83
C LEU A 114 7.53 13.44 9.82
N LEU A 115 7.48 13.06 8.55
CA LEU A 115 8.22 13.74 7.49
C LEU A 115 7.82 15.22 7.38
N ASN A 116 6.50 15.51 7.38
CA ASN A 116 6.02 16.89 7.34
C ASN A 116 6.49 17.70 8.56
N ARG A 117 6.52 17.09 9.76
CA ARG A 117 7.02 17.77 10.95
C ARG A 117 8.51 18.09 10.90
N VAL A 118 9.31 17.27 10.22
CA VAL A 118 10.78 17.45 10.12
C VAL A 118 11.18 18.35 8.95
N VAL A 119 10.44 18.32 7.83
CA VAL A 119 10.78 19.08 6.61
C VAL A 119 10.19 20.49 6.62
N VAL A 120 9.11 20.73 7.37
CA VAL A 120 8.40 22.03 7.43
C VAL A 120 8.76 22.82 8.71
N SER A 121 9.78 22.39 9.47
CA SER A 121 10.37 23.13 10.60
C SER A 121 11.64 23.86 10.19
#